data_AF-A0A0D9QQ07-F1
#
_entry.id   AF-A0A0D9QQ07-F1
#
_cell.length_a   1.000
_cell.length_b   1.000
_cell.length_c   1.000
_cell.angle_alpha   90.00
_cell.angle_beta   90.00
_cell.angle_gamma   90.00
#
_symmetry.space_group_name_H-M   'P 1'
#
loop_
_entity.id
_entity.type
_entity.pdbx_description
1 polymer ?
#
loop_
_entity_poly.entity_id
_entity_poly.type
_entity_poly.pdbx_seq_one_letter_code
_entity_poly.pdbx_strand_id
1 'polypeptide(L)'
;MGDVKEVEVEEKWKLHNEQEQPSMLQTLYGSIIASTLSRVLLYPLDTVKVNKQVDTSNRQVGGAARPASYACTSNRLNIGRTCFFLPAFIQKFGYRGLYSGFVFSAMTTIPATSLYFCCFEYLKWIKINWNDKLRDEKTGPGQTTNSLSFVNYFTIAFLAEAMSCVLFVPIDVIKERLQAQRYLQLKEYKTSYHLVKDLIRKEGFFRMYRGYISTCLTYGMFGGSFFFLQNMGMDLMKRLEIETSNFNSLKLNLICSMLSGIITSPLEVVRIRY
;
A
#
# COMPACT_ATOMS: atom_id res chain seq x y z
N MET A 1 -1.98 36.75 28.63
CA MET A 1 -1.75 35.41 29.21
C MET A 1 -2.13 34.27 28.26
N GLY A 2 -2.88 34.53 27.18
CA GLY A 2 -3.13 33.57 26.08
C GLY A 2 -1.96 33.42 25.11
N ASP A 3 -1.30 34.53 24.73
CA ASP A 3 -0.19 34.50 23.75
C ASP A 3 1.01 33.64 24.19
N VAL A 4 1.31 33.61 25.49
CA VAL A 4 2.46 32.83 26.01
C VAL A 4 2.21 31.32 25.88
N LYS A 5 0.95 30.87 25.98
CA LYS A 5 0.60 29.45 25.80
C LYS A 5 0.62 29.04 24.33
N GLU A 6 0.21 29.93 23.42
CA GLU A 6 0.29 29.68 21.98
C GLU A 6 1.74 29.55 21.52
N VAL A 7 2.63 30.44 21.99
CA VAL A 7 4.07 30.37 21.68
C VAL A 7 4.72 29.11 22.25
N GLU A 8 4.36 28.69 23.48
CA GLU A 8 4.90 27.46 24.10
C GLU A 8 4.39 26.18 23.42
N VAL A 9 3.14 26.18 22.94
CA VAL A 9 2.57 25.10 22.14
C VAL A 9 3.25 25.08 20.77
N GLU A 10 3.45 26.23 20.12
CA GLU A 10 4.13 26.35 18.83
C GLU A 10 5.62 25.96 18.92
N GLU A 11 6.30 26.26 20.02
CA GLU A 11 7.66 25.77 20.34
C GLU A 11 7.69 24.27 20.60
N LYS A 12 6.73 23.70 21.35
CA LYS A 12 6.61 22.24 21.52
C LYS A 12 6.33 21.54 20.20
N TRP A 13 5.53 22.14 19.31
CA TRP A 13 5.30 21.65 17.96
C TRP A 13 6.54 21.76 17.06
N LYS A 14 7.34 22.82 17.18
CA LYS A 14 8.62 22.97 16.47
C LYS A 14 9.65 21.96 16.96
N LEU A 15 9.77 21.76 18.27
CA LEU A 15 10.66 20.77 18.89
C LEU A 15 10.28 19.34 18.51
N HIS A 16 8.99 19.02 18.38
CA HIS A 16 8.54 17.71 17.89
C HIS A 16 8.81 17.54 16.38
N ASN A 17 8.69 18.60 15.57
CA ASN A 17 9.00 18.58 14.14
C ASN A 17 10.52 18.58 13.84
N GLU A 18 11.36 19.14 14.72
CA GLU A 18 12.82 19.15 14.60
C GLU A 18 13.47 17.84 15.11
N GLN A 19 12.80 17.10 16.00
CA GLN A 19 13.27 15.79 16.49
C GLN A 19 13.06 14.62 15.51
N GLU A 20 12.29 14.78 14.42
CA GLU A 20 12.02 13.73 13.43
C GLU A 20 12.52 14.07 12.02
N GLN A 21 13.81 14.27 11.85
CA GLN A 21 14.47 13.88 10.59
C GLN A 21 15.12 12.51 10.83
N PRO A 22 14.35 11.40 10.84
CA PRO A 22 14.96 10.09 10.93
C PRO A 22 15.95 9.97 9.78
N SER A 23 17.18 9.57 10.10
CA SER A 23 18.13 9.14 9.06
C SER A 23 17.43 8.16 8.12
N MET A 24 17.72 8.18 6.81
CA MET A 24 17.06 7.29 5.85
C MET A 24 17.05 5.82 6.30
N LEU A 25 18.04 5.43 7.11
CA LEU A 25 18.14 4.13 7.78
C LEU A 25 17.06 3.89 8.84
N GLN A 26 16.75 4.85 9.71
CA GLN A 26 15.69 4.72 10.70
C GLN A 26 14.33 4.57 10.02
N THR A 27 14.06 5.35 8.96
CA THR A 27 12.84 5.19 8.16
C THR A 27 12.76 3.81 7.53
N LEU A 28 13.88 3.30 7.02
CA LEU A 28 13.96 1.96 6.42
C LEU A 28 13.72 0.84 7.45
N TYR A 29 14.32 0.92 8.65
CA TYR A 29 14.04 -0.07 9.70
C TYR A 29 12.60 0.02 10.19
N GLY A 30 12.08 1.24 10.36
CA GLY A 30 10.68 1.50 10.72
C GLY A 30 9.71 0.91 9.70
N SER A 31 9.97 1.11 8.40
CA SER A 31 9.12 0.57 7.33
C SER A 31 9.15 -0.95 7.29
N ILE A 32 10.31 -1.58 7.48
CA ILE A 32 10.43 -3.05 7.48
C ILE A 32 9.63 -3.64 8.64
N ILE A 33 9.77 -3.11 9.85
CA ILE A 33 9.07 -3.61 11.04
C ILE A 33 7.56 -3.40 10.89
N ALA A 34 7.14 -2.19 10.51
CA ALA A 34 5.73 -1.86 10.33
C ALA A 34 5.06 -2.70 9.23
N SER A 35 5.74 -2.88 8.09
CA SER A 35 5.26 -3.68 6.96
C SER A 35 5.16 -5.16 7.34
N THR A 36 6.15 -5.69 8.05
CA THR A 36 6.14 -7.08 8.53
C THR A 36 4.98 -7.31 9.51
N LEU A 37 4.80 -6.42 10.49
CA LEU A 37 3.72 -6.53 11.46
C LEU A 37 2.34 -6.43 10.78
N SER A 38 2.17 -5.47 9.88
CA SER A 38 0.95 -5.31 9.09
C SER A 38 0.63 -6.57 8.28
N ARG A 39 1.64 -7.18 7.65
CA ARG A 39 1.47 -8.43 6.89
C ARG A 39 1.11 -9.59 7.80
N VAL A 40 1.74 -9.77 8.95
CA VAL A 40 1.39 -10.85 9.90
C VAL A 40 -0.09 -10.78 10.28
N LEU A 41 -0.62 -9.57 10.51
CA LEU A 41 -2.00 -9.36 10.89
C LEU A 41 -2.99 -9.50 9.71
N LEU A 42 -2.63 -9.03 8.52
CA LEU A 42 -3.54 -8.94 7.37
C LEU A 42 -3.46 -10.13 6.40
N TYR A 43 -2.37 -10.90 6.41
CA TYR A 43 -2.21 -12.07 5.56
C TYR A 43 -3.37 -13.08 5.59
N PRO A 44 -4.00 -13.40 6.74
CA PRO A 44 -5.17 -14.29 6.75
C PRO A 44 -6.35 -13.75 5.93
N LEU A 45 -6.56 -12.44 5.95
CA LEU A 45 -7.62 -11.77 5.22
C LEU A 45 -7.32 -11.75 3.71
N ASP A 46 -6.06 -11.52 3.34
CA ASP A 46 -5.59 -11.57 1.95
C ASP A 46 -5.77 -12.98 1.35
N THR A 47 -5.43 -14.02 2.12
CA THR A 47 -5.60 -15.42 1.70
C THR A 47 -7.08 -15.75 1.44
N VAL A 48 -7.97 -15.29 2.31
CA VAL A 48 -9.42 -15.48 2.14
C VAL A 48 -9.94 -14.75 0.91
N LYS A 49 -9.51 -13.49 0.69
CA LYS A 49 -9.92 -12.68 -0.46
C LYS A 49 -9.56 -13.36 -1.77
N VAL A 50 -8.31 -13.82 -1.90
CA VAL A 50 -7.83 -14.48 -3.12
C VAL A 50 -8.62 -15.77 -3.38
N ASN A 51 -8.85 -16.59 -2.35
CA ASN A 51 -9.64 -17.82 -2.50
C ASN A 51 -11.08 -17.54 -2.95
N LYS A 52 -11.71 -16.48 -2.42
CA LYS A 52 -13.06 -16.07 -2.83
C LYS A 52 -13.08 -15.53 -4.28
N GLN A 53 -12.07 -14.75 -4.67
CA GLN A 53 -11.95 -14.25 -6.05
C GLN A 53 -11.79 -15.40 -7.04
N VAL A 54 -10.98 -16.40 -6.68
CA VAL A 54 -10.79 -17.62 -7.49
C VAL A 54 -12.10 -18.41 -7.60
N ASP A 55 -12.82 -18.62 -6.49
CA ASP A 55 -14.11 -19.34 -6.52
C ASP A 55 -15.15 -18.62 -7.40
N THR A 56 -15.22 -17.28 -7.29
CA THR A 56 -16.09 -16.44 -8.12
C THR A 56 -15.74 -16.56 -9.61
N SER A 57 -14.45 -16.49 -9.95
CA SER A 57 -13.97 -16.61 -11.32
C SER A 57 -14.23 -18.02 -11.89
N ASN A 58 -13.97 -19.07 -11.13
CA ASN A 58 -14.17 -20.46 -11.56
C ASN A 58 -15.66 -20.78 -11.76
N ARG A 59 -16.54 -20.13 -10.99
CA ARG A 59 -18.00 -20.24 -11.12
C ARG A 59 -18.55 -19.55 -12.38
N GLN A 60 -17.88 -18.50 -12.86
CA GLN A 60 -18.23 -17.84 -14.13
C GLN A 60 -17.78 -18.66 -15.36
N VAL A 61 -16.65 -19.37 -15.27
CA VAL A 61 -16.11 -20.17 -16.37
C VAL A 61 -16.80 -21.55 -16.49
N GLY A 62 -17.34 -22.09 -15.39
CA GLY A 62 -17.94 -23.43 -15.32
C GLY A 62 -19.30 -23.64 -16.01
N GLY A 63 -19.78 -22.70 -16.83
CA GLY A 63 -21.04 -22.82 -17.59
C GLY A 63 -20.95 -23.71 -18.85
N ALA A 64 -19.76 -24.10 -19.29
CA ALA A 64 -19.57 -24.97 -20.45
C ALA A 64 -18.66 -26.17 -20.10
N ALA A 65 -19.25 -27.37 -20.10
CA ALA A 65 -18.66 -28.71 -20.16
C ALA A 65 -17.28 -28.95 -19.50
N ARG A 66 -17.25 -29.68 -18.37
CA ARG A 66 -16.02 -30.25 -17.81
C ARG A 66 -15.96 -31.77 -18.01
N PRO A 67 -14.85 -32.35 -18.52
CA PRO A 67 -14.62 -33.79 -18.52
C PRO A 67 -14.40 -34.33 -17.09
N ALA A 68 -14.79 -35.59 -16.88
CA ALA A 68 -15.03 -36.23 -15.59
C ALA A 68 -13.80 -36.45 -14.69
N SER A 69 -12.59 -36.09 -15.12
CA SER A 69 -11.33 -36.42 -14.43
C SER A 69 -10.97 -35.49 -13.27
N TYR A 70 -11.76 -34.44 -13.01
CA TYR A 70 -11.60 -33.52 -11.86
C TYR A 70 -12.77 -33.61 -10.87
N ALA A 71 -13.63 -34.62 -11.01
CA ALA A 71 -14.68 -34.93 -10.06
C ALA A 71 -14.11 -35.66 -8.83
N CYS A 72 -13.10 -35.09 -8.17
CA CYS A 72 -12.78 -35.45 -6.80
C CYS A 72 -13.02 -34.22 -5.91
N THR A 73 -14.08 -34.35 -5.11
CA THR A 73 -14.45 -33.48 -3.99
C THR A 73 -15.08 -32.14 -4.35
N SER A 74 -15.98 -32.17 -5.34
CA SER A 74 -17.18 -31.32 -5.30
C SER A 74 -18.13 -31.85 -4.22
N ASN A 75 -17.85 -31.51 -2.96
CA ASN A 75 -18.90 -31.52 -1.96
C ASN A 75 -19.58 -30.16 -2.03
N ARG A 76 -20.76 -30.14 -2.67
CA ARG A 76 -21.68 -29.01 -2.77
C ARG A 76 -22.02 -28.49 -1.38
N LEU A 77 -21.32 -27.46 -0.92
CA LEU A 77 -21.84 -26.60 0.13
C LEU A 77 -22.40 -25.36 -0.56
N ASN A 78 -23.69 -25.11 -0.32
CA ASN A 78 -24.38 -23.86 -0.63
C ASN A 78 -23.69 -22.70 0.13
N ILE A 79 -22.52 -22.28 -0.35
CA ILE A 79 -21.77 -21.11 0.08
C ILE A 79 -22.42 -19.89 -0.58
N GLY A 80 -23.61 -19.58 -0.07
CA GLY A 80 -24.37 -18.39 -0.43
C GLY A 80 -24.18 -17.22 0.54
N ARG A 81 -23.36 -17.35 1.59
CA ARG A 81 -23.19 -16.31 2.61
C ARG A 81 -21.72 -16.08 2.96
N THR A 82 -21.25 -14.87 2.62
CA THR A 82 -19.89 -14.35 2.83
C THR A 82 -19.36 -14.53 4.26
N CYS A 83 -20.22 -14.60 5.28
CA CYS A 83 -19.81 -14.66 6.68
C CYS A 83 -19.41 -16.07 7.18
N PHE A 84 -19.81 -17.16 6.50
CA PHE A 84 -19.50 -18.53 6.92
C PHE A 84 -18.30 -19.15 6.19
N PHE A 85 -17.62 -18.39 5.35
CA PHE A 85 -16.49 -18.87 4.56
C PHE A 85 -15.23 -19.10 5.42
N LEU A 86 -14.93 -18.23 6.39
CA LEU A 86 -13.75 -18.37 7.26
C LEU A 86 -13.76 -19.66 8.09
N PRO A 87 -14.84 -19.97 8.84
CA PRO A 87 -14.90 -21.20 9.64
C PRO A 87 -14.80 -22.47 8.77
N ALA A 88 -15.50 -22.49 7.63
CA ALA A 88 -15.46 -23.61 6.68
C ALA A 88 -14.07 -23.76 6.02
N PHE A 89 -13.37 -22.65 5.77
CA PHE A 89 -12.01 -22.65 5.23
C PHE A 89 -11.00 -23.20 6.23
N ILE A 90 -11.09 -22.79 7.49
CA ILE A 90 -10.24 -23.31 8.58
C ILE A 90 -10.45 -24.82 8.77
N GLN A 91 -11.69 -25.31 8.65
CA GLN A 91 -11.98 -26.75 8.73
C GLN A 91 -11.38 -27.55 7.56
N LYS A 92 -11.25 -26.96 6.36
CA LYS A 92 -10.71 -27.65 5.17
C LYS A 92 -9.19 -27.58 5.02
N PHE A 93 -8.59 -26.43 5.28
CA PHE A 93 -7.16 -26.16 5.03
C PHE A 93 -6.33 -26.02 6.31
N GLY A 94 -6.98 -26.02 7.48
CA GLY A 94 -6.34 -25.80 8.77
C GLY A 94 -5.77 -24.38 8.94
N TYR A 95 -5.26 -24.08 10.14
CA TYR A 95 -4.62 -22.80 10.44
C TYR A 95 -3.33 -22.57 9.64
N ARG A 96 -2.63 -23.63 9.24
CA ARG A 96 -1.42 -23.56 8.40
C ARG A 96 -1.72 -23.15 6.96
N GLY A 97 -2.89 -23.50 6.42
CA GLY A 97 -3.32 -23.07 5.09
C GLY A 97 -3.53 -21.56 4.98
N LEU A 98 -3.88 -20.91 6.09
CA LEU A 98 -4.12 -19.46 6.16
C LEU A 98 -2.85 -18.62 6.00
N TYR A 99 -1.67 -19.20 6.28
CA TYR A 99 -0.36 -18.58 6.11
C TYR A 99 0.45 -19.17 4.94
N SER A 100 -0.18 -20.00 4.09
CA SER A 100 0.48 -20.66 2.96
C SER A 100 0.88 -19.65 1.87
N GLY A 101 2.16 -19.27 1.85
CA GLY A 101 2.71 -18.29 0.91
C GLY A 101 3.14 -16.96 1.56
N PHE A 102 3.06 -16.88 2.89
CA PHE A 102 3.43 -15.68 3.66
C PHE A 102 4.86 -15.22 3.36
N VAL A 103 5.84 -16.13 3.36
CA VAL A 103 7.26 -15.81 3.12
C VAL A 103 7.45 -15.09 1.78
N PHE A 104 6.82 -15.60 0.72
CA PHE A 104 6.90 -15.00 -0.61
C PHE A 104 6.19 -13.64 -0.69
N SER A 105 5.06 -13.49 0.00
CA SER A 105 4.36 -12.20 0.10
C SER A 105 5.16 -11.18 0.91
N ALA A 106 5.81 -11.58 1.99
CA ALA A 106 6.65 -10.71 2.81
C ALA A 106 7.87 -10.25 2.02
N MET A 107 8.55 -11.17 1.34
CA MET A 107 9.75 -10.89 0.52
C MET A 107 9.51 -9.87 -0.59
N THR A 108 8.30 -9.81 -1.17
CA THR A 108 7.96 -8.84 -2.23
C THR A 108 7.48 -7.50 -1.67
N THR A 109 6.80 -7.50 -0.52
CA THR A 109 6.12 -6.30 -0.01
C THR A 109 6.99 -5.45 0.92
N ILE A 110 7.91 -6.08 1.65
CA ILE A 110 8.90 -5.39 2.48
C ILE A 110 9.78 -4.45 1.66
N PRO A 111 10.45 -4.89 0.56
CA PRO A 111 11.29 -3.99 -0.23
C PRO A 111 10.46 -2.91 -0.93
N ALA A 112 9.24 -3.23 -1.38
CA ALA A 112 8.36 -2.27 -2.04
C ALA A 112 7.98 -1.10 -1.13
N THR A 113 7.51 -1.42 0.08
CA THR A 113 7.15 -0.41 1.09
C THR A 113 8.38 0.37 1.57
N SER A 114 9.53 -0.28 1.72
CA SER A 114 10.77 0.39 2.10
C SER A 114 11.26 1.36 1.03
N LEU A 115 11.22 0.96 -0.24
CA LEU A 115 11.58 1.83 -1.37
C LEU A 115 10.67 3.05 -1.44
N TYR A 116 9.35 2.87 -1.26
CA TYR A 116 8.41 3.99 -1.22
C TYR A 116 8.78 5.02 -0.14
N PHE A 117 8.97 4.58 1.11
CA PHE A 117 9.30 5.49 2.21
C PHE A 117 10.69 6.13 2.04
N CYS A 118 11.70 5.40 1.54
CA CYS A 118 12.99 5.97 1.22
C CYS A 118 12.91 7.03 0.11
N CYS A 119 12.17 6.76 -0.97
CA CYS A 119 11.95 7.73 -2.03
C CYS A 119 11.18 8.96 -1.53
N PHE A 120 10.19 8.77 -0.67
CA PHE A 120 9.42 9.85 -0.07
C PHE A 120 10.29 10.78 0.79
N GLU A 121 11.08 10.23 1.71
CA GLU A 121 12.00 11.02 2.55
C GLU A 121 13.08 11.71 1.71
N TYR A 122 13.63 11.02 0.71
CA TYR A 122 14.62 11.61 -0.19
C TYR A 122 14.06 12.82 -0.95
N LEU A 123 12.87 12.71 -1.52
CA LEU A 123 12.22 13.80 -2.25
C LEU A 123 11.79 14.95 -1.33
N LYS A 124 11.35 14.64 -0.10
CA LYS A 124 11.05 15.63 0.94
C LYS A 124 12.32 16.40 1.33
N TRP A 125 13.42 15.69 1.57
CA TRP A 125 14.72 16.29 1.89
C TRP A 125 15.21 17.22 0.79
N ILE A 126 15.18 16.76 -0.46
CA ILE A 126 15.50 17.59 -1.63
C ILE A 126 14.66 18.87 -1.55
N LYS A 127 13.34 18.75 -1.51
CA LYS A 127 12.45 19.90 -1.60
C LYS A 127 12.64 20.92 -0.47
N ILE A 128 12.85 20.47 0.76
CA ILE A 128 13.15 21.35 1.90
C ILE A 128 14.46 22.10 1.65
N ASN A 129 15.53 21.39 1.27
CA ASN A 129 16.83 22.00 1.01
C ASN A 129 16.81 23.01 -0.14
N TRP A 130 16.03 22.75 -1.20
CA TRP A 130 15.80 23.71 -2.29
C TRP A 130 15.00 24.92 -1.81
N ASN A 131 13.96 24.70 -0.99
CA ASN A 131 13.14 25.79 -0.45
C ASN A 131 13.93 26.70 0.51
N ASP A 132 14.80 26.13 1.34
CA ASP A 132 15.67 26.89 2.25
C ASP A 132 16.70 27.72 1.47
N LYS A 133 17.33 27.15 0.43
CA LYS A 133 18.25 27.90 -0.45
C LYS A 133 17.59 29.08 -1.14
N LEU A 134 16.35 28.90 -1.61
CA LEU A 134 15.58 29.98 -2.25
C LEU A 134 15.07 31.02 -1.25
N ARG A 135 14.98 30.66 0.03
CA ARG A 135 14.54 31.55 1.12
C ARG A 135 15.68 32.44 1.61
N ASP A 136 16.89 31.90 1.78
CA ASP A 136 18.09 32.65 2.16
C ASP A 136 18.41 33.77 1.15
N GLU A 137 18.03 33.59 -0.12
CA GLU A 137 18.21 34.59 -1.17
C GLU A 137 17.17 35.73 -1.12
N LYS A 138 15.98 35.51 -0.53
CA LYS A 138 14.82 36.42 -0.66
C LYS A 138 14.34 37.08 0.63
N THR A 139 14.71 36.62 1.82
CA THR A 139 14.21 37.21 3.09
C THR A 139 15.23 37.04 4.22
N GLY A 140 15.55 38.12 4.94
CA GLY A 140 16.37 38.08 6.16
C GLY A 140 15.76 37.21 7.28
N PRO A 141 16.52 36.93 8.35
CA PRO A 141 16.15 35.94 9.36
C PRO A 141 14.93 36.40 10.15
N GLY A 142 13.76 35.76 9.98
CA GLY A 142 12.59 36.22 10.74
C GLY A 142 11.25 35.47 10.66
N GLN A 143 10.97 34.59 9.68
CA GLN A 143 9.71 33.83 9.68
C GLN A 143 9.90 32.38 9.21
N THR A 144 10.01 31.47 10.18
CA THR A 144 9.95 30.01 10.01
C THR A 144 8.50 29.53 9.95
N THR A 145 7.88 29.59 8.77
CA THR A 145 6.72 28.74 8.48
C THR A 145 7.21 27.56 7.62
N ASN A 146 7.76 26.53 8.27
CA ASN A 146 8.20 25.27 7.63
C ASN A 146 7.02 24.40 7.13
N SER A 147 5.88 25.02 6.78
CA SER A 147 4.70 24.31 6.33
C SER A 147 4.79 24.15 4.81
N LEU A 148 5.30 23.00 4.35
CA LEU A 148 5.14 22.63 2.95
C LEU A 148 3.64 22.66 2.61
N SER A 149 3.27 23.43 1.60
CA SER A 149 1.89 23.48 1.11
C SER A 149 1.38 22.09 0.75
N PHE A 150 0.07 21.85 0.86
CA PHE A 150 -0.56 20.57 0.51
C PHE A 150 -0.10 20.01 -0.86
N VAL A 151 -0.10 20.86 -1.89
CA VAL A 151 0.33 20.49 -3.26
C VAL A 151 1.74 19.92 -3.25
N ASN A 152 2.59 20.36 -2.32
CA ASN A 152 3.94 19.88 -2.20
C ASN A 152 4.02 18.47 -1.64
N TYR A 153 3.23 18.15 -0.61
CA TYR A 153 3.15 16.78 -0.09
C TYR A 153 2.51 15.83 -1.10
N PHE A 154 1.47 16.27 -1.79
CA PHE A 154 0.82 15.49 -2.85
C PHE A 154 1.80 15.16 -3.98
N THR A 155 2.54 16.15 -4.49
CA THR A 155 3.52 15.96 -5.58
C THR A 155 4.69 15.09 -5.15
N ILE A 156 5.20 15.24 -3.92
CA ILE A 156 6.25 14.37 -3.39
C ILE A 156 5.75 12.92 -3.26
N ALA A 157 4.57 12.71 -2.68
CA ALA A 157 3.99 11.38 -2.51
C ALA A 157 3.76 10.68 -3.85
N PHE A 158 3.22 11.42 -4.84
CA PHE A 158 3.00 10.89 -6.18
C PHE A 158 4.30 10.54 -6.90
N LEU A 159 5.33 11.41 -6.79
CA LEU A 159 6.62 11.16 -7.43
C LEU A 159 7.38 10.01 -6.75
N ALA A 160 7.30 9.89 -5.43
CA ALA A 160 7.86 8.76 -4.68
C ALA A 160 7.21 7.45 -5.12
N GLU A 161 5.89 7.43 -5.28
CA GLU A 161 5.14 6.28 -5.76
C GLU A 161 5.50 5.92 -7.20
N ALA A 162 5.65 6.90 -8.08
CA ALA A 162 6.10 6.66 -9.45
C ALA A 162 7.48 6.00 -9.47
N MET A 163 8.42 6.46 -8.65
CA MET A 163 9.76 5.88 -8.56
C MET A 163 9.75 4.45 -7.99
N SER A 164 8.98 4.19 -6.92
CA SER A 164 8.88 2.84 -6.34
C SER A 164 8.20 1.86 -7.30
N CYS A 165 7.18 2.30 -8.04
CA CYS A 165 6.45 1.49 -9.00
C CYS A 165 7.33 0.94 -10.13
N VAL A 166 8.42 1.62 -10.52
CA VAL A 166 9.32 1.13 -11.60
C VAL A 166 9.93 -0.23 -11.24
N LEU A 167 10.25 -0.44 -9.97
CA LEU A 167 10.82 -1.69 -9.46
C LEU A 167 9.74 -2.67 -9.00
N PHE A 168 8.66 -2.15 -8.41
CA PHE A 168 7.61 -2.97 -7.82
C PHE A 168 6.66 -3.61 -8.84
N VAL A 169 6.22 -2.85 -9.86
CA VAL A 169 5.27 -3.33 -10.86
C VAL A 169 5.70 -4.63 -11.57
N PRO A 170 6.94 -4.78 -12.08
CA PRO A 170 7.33 -6.05 -12.71
C PRO A 170 7.34 -7.23 -11.73
N ILE A 171 7.73 -7.00 -10.47
CA ILE A 171 7.71 -8.02 -9.41
C ILE A 171 6.27 -8.46 -9.14
N ASP A 172 5.35 -7.51 -9.11
CA ASP A 172 3.92 -7.73 -8.92
C ASP A 172 3.30 -8.52 -10.06
N VAL A 173 3.59 -8.19 -11.31
CA VAL A 173 3.08 -8.96 -12.45
C VAL A 173 3.57 -10.41 -12.42
N ILE A 174 4.84 -10.65 -12.05
CA ILE A 174 5.38 -12.00 -11.91
C ILE A 174 4.67 -12.76 -10.78
N LYS A 175 4.48 -12.10 -9.62
CA LYS A 175 3.86 -12.71 -8.44
C LYS A 175 2.40 -13.11 -8.72
N GLU A 176 1.64 -12.24 -9.39
CA GLU A 176 0.24 -12.46 -9.73
C GLU A 176 0.09 -13.62 -10.72
N ARG A 177 0.96 -13.70 -11.73
CA ARG A 177 0.98 -14.82 -12.67
C ARG A 177 1.34 -16.14 -12.00
N LEU A 178 2.34 -16.15 -11.12
CA LEU A 178 2.75 -17.35 -10.39
C LEU A 178 1.63 -17.83 -9.46
N GLN A 179 0.95 -16.90 -8.79
CA GLN A 179 -0.21 -17.19 -7.96
C GLN A 179 -1.36 -17.74 -8.82
N ALA A 180 -1.74 -17.06 -9.90
CA ALA A 180 -2.79 -17.51 -10.82
C ALA A 180 -2.51 -18.92 -11.38
N GLN A 181 -1.26 -19.24 -11.71
CA GLN A 181 -0.86 -20.58 -12.17
C GLN A 181 -1.05 -21.65 -11.09
N ARG A 182 -0.65 -21.36 -9.85
CA ARG A 182 -0.87 -22.27 -8.72
C ARG A 182 -2.36 -22.55 -8.49
N TYR A 183 -3.23 -21.56 -8.73
CA TYR A 183 -4.68 -21.70 -8.59
C TYR A 183 -5.35 -22.41 -9.77
N LEU A 184 -4.91 -22.18 -11.01
CA LEU A 184 -5.51 -22.77 -12.21
C LEU A 184 -5.04 -24.22 -12.49
N GLN A 185 -4.13 -24.77 -11.69
CA GLN A 185 -3.51 -26.10 -11.89
C GLN A 185 -2.97 -26.32 -13.30
N LEU A 186 -2.61 -25.24 -14.00
CA LEU A 186 -2.00 -25.30 -15.31
C LEU A 186 -0.56 -25.80 -15.13
N LYS A 187 -0.23 -26.88 -15.84
CA LYS A 187 1.09 -27.52 -15.81
C LYS A 187 2.19 -26.54 -16.29
N GLU A 188 3.37 -26.66 -15.66
CA GLU A 188 4.73 -26.35 -16.20
C GLU A 188 5.43 -25.00 -15.94
N TYR A 189 5.42 -24.47 -14.70
CA TYR A 189 6.59 -23.70 -14.23
C TYR A 189 6.96 -24.10 -12.81
N LYS A 190 8.09 -24.83 -12.65
CA LYS A 190 8.62 -25.24 -11.33
C LYS A 190 9.31 -24.09 -10.58
N THR A 191 9.71 -23.04 -11.29
CA THR A 191 10.56 -21.95 -10.76
C THR A 191 10.14 -20.61 -11.37
N SER A 192 10.11 -19.55 -10.56
CA SER A 192 9.82 -18.17 -11.01
C SER A 192 10.70 -17.70 -12.16
N TYR A 193 11.95 -18.19 -12.23
CA TYR A 193 12.88 -17.89 -13.32
C TYR A 193 12.39 -18.40 -14.68
N HIS A 194 11.83 -19.60 -14.75
CA HIS A 194 11.29 -20.14 -16.00
C HIS A 194 10.09 -19.33 -16.49
N LEU A 195 9.23 -18.88 -15.55
CA LEU A 195 8.11 -18.00 -15.86
C LEU A 195 8.58 -16.66 -16.43
N VAL A 196 9.58 -16.03 -15.81
CA VAL A 196 10.15 -14.75 -16.28
C VAL A 196 10.78 -14.90 -17.66
N LYS A 197 11.58 -15.96 -17.86
CA LYS A 197 12.24 -16.22 -19.15
C LYS A 197 11.22 -16.42 -20.28
N ASP A 198 10.17 -17.20 -20.02
CA ASP A 198 9.11 -17.44 -21.00
C ASP A 198 8.27 -16.18 -21.25
N LEU A 199 8.01 -15.38 -20.22
CA LEU A 199 7.29 -14.11 -20.35
C LEU A 199 8.07 -13.14 -21.24
N ILE A 200 9.37 -12.97 -21.01
CA ILE A 200 10.22 -12.10 -21.83
C ILE A 200 10.28 -12.61 -23.27
N ARG A 201 10.37 -13.92 -23.48
CA ARG A 201 10.46 -14.52 -24.83
C ARG A 201 9.16 -14.47 -25.61
N LYS A 202 8.00 -14.66 -24.96
CA LYS A 202 6.68 -14.76 -25.61
C LYS A 202 5.95 -13.42 -25.69
N GLU A 203 6.05 -12.61 -24.65
CA GLU A 203 5.23 -11.41 -24.46
C GLU A 203 6.06 -10.10 -24.50
N GLY A 204 7.38 -10.19 -24.38
CA GLY A 204 8.31 -9.06 -24.40
C GLY A 204 8.45 -8.35 -23.05
N PHE A 205 9.54 -7.60 -22.87
CA PHE A 205 9.87 -6.92 -21.60
C PHE A 205 8.83 -5.87 -21.19
N PHE A 206 8.31 -5.09 -22.16
CA PHE A 206 7.32 -4.04 -21.88
C PHE A 206 5.99 -4.56 -21.34
N ARG A 207 5.67 -5.84 -21.57
CA ARG A 207 4.44 -6.44 -21.06
C ARG A 207 4.46 -6.62 -19.54
N MET A 208 5.63 -6.61 -18.91
CA MET A 208 5.79 -6.60 -17.45
C MET A 208 5.39 -5.25 -16.82
N TYR A 209 5.37 -4.17 -17.62
CA TYR A 209 4.93 -2.83 -17.20
C TYR A 209 3.48 -2.54 -17.60
N ARG A 210 2.75 -3.54 -18.11
CA ARG A 210 1.32 -3.40 -18.38
C ARG A 210 0.60 -3.09 -17.07
N GLY A 211 -0.07 -1.94 -17.02
CA GLY A 211 -0.73 -1.45 -15.82
C GLY A 211 0.12 -0.50 -14.96
N TYR A 212 1.35 -0.16 -15.35
CA TYR A 212 2.21 0.79 -14.63
C TYR A 212 1.50 2.14 -14.40
N ILE A 213 0.97 2.76 -15.45
CA ILE A 213 0.27 4.05 -15.36
C ILE A 213 -0.94 3.96 -14.43
N SER A 214 -1.73 2.88 -14.56
CA SER A 214 -2.91 2.67 -13.70
C SER A 214 -2.52 2.44 -12.24
N THR A 215 -1.41 1.74 -12.01
CA THR A 215 -0.86 1.47 -10.68
C THR A 215 -0.34 2.75 -10.02
N CYS A 216 0.46 3.53 -10.75
CA CYS A 216 0.95 4.84 -10.28
C CYS A 216 -0.22 5.80 -10.01
N LEU A 217 -1.22 5.84 -10.88
CA LEU A 217 -2.39 6.70 -10.68
C LEU A 217 -3.17 6.27 -9.43
N THR A 218 -3.41 4.97 -9.26
CA THR A 218 -4.18 4.45 -8.12
C THR A 218 -3.45 4.69 -6.80
N TYR A 219 -2.22 4.21 -6.68
CA TYR A 219 -1.47 4.34 -5.42
C TYR A 219 -1.01 5.79 -5.16
N GLY A 220 -0.65 6.52 -6.21
CA GLY A 220 -0.27 7.93 -6.10
C GLY A 220 -1.44 8.81 -5.68
N MET A 221 -2.65 8.56 -6.22
CA MET A 221 -3.86 9.25 -5.76
C MET A 221 -4.24 8.83 -4.33
N PHE A 222 -4.13 7.56 -3.96
CA PHE A 222 -4.38 7.11 -2.59
C PHE A 222 -3.46 7.82 -1.59
N GLY A 223 -2.14 7.84 -1.85
CA GLY A 223 -1.17 8.51 -0.98
C GLY A 223 -1.42 10.01 -0.90
N GLY A 224 -1.65 10.67 -2.04
CA GLY A 224 -1.96 12.10 -2.09
C GLY A 224 -3.25 12.48 -1.36
N SER A 225 -4.33 11.72 -1.54
CA SER A 225 -5.61 11.93 -0.84
C SER A 225 -5.49 11.62 0.66
N PHE A 226 -4.69 10.63 1.05
CA PHE A 226 -4.43 10.33 2.45
C PHE A 226 -3.73 11.50 3.16
N PHE A 227 -2.62 12.02 2.61
CA PHE A 227 -1.91 13.16 3.19
C PHE A 227 -2.76 14.44 3.19
N PHE A 228 -3.62 14.62 2.18
CA PHE A 228 -4.60 15.72 2.16
C PHE A 228 -5.53 15.67 3.37
N LEU A 229 -6.22 14.54 3.55
CA LEU A 229 -7.18 14.35 4.63
C LEU A 229 -6.50 14.38 6.00
N GLN A 230 -5.27 13.88 6.08
CA GLN A 230 -4.47 13.92 7.30
C GLN A 230 -4.13 15.37 7.68
N ASN A 231 -3.65 16.20 6.75
CA ASN A 231 -3.34 17.61 7.02
C ASN A 231 -4.61 18.39 7.43
N MET A 232 -5.72 18.20 6.71
CA MET A 232 -7.00 18.80 7.08
C MET A 232 -7.48 18.34 8.47
N GLY A 233 -7.30 17.06 8.79
CA GLY A 233 -7.62 16.49 10.08
C GLY A 233 -6.76 17.04 11.22
N MET A 234 -5.47 17.23 10.98
CA MET A 234 -4.54 17.83 11.93
C MET A 234 -4.89 19.31 12.19
N ASP A 235 -5.23 20.07 11.15
CA ASP A 235 -5.69 21.46 11.30
C ASP A 235 -7.01 21.55 12.07
N LEU A 236 -7.92 20.59 11.87
CA LEU A 236 -9.17 20.49 12.61
C LEU A 236 -8.95 20.15 14.09
N MET A 237 -8.05 19.21 14.40
CA MET A 237 -7.70 18.87 15.78
C MET A 237 -7.05 20.06 16.51
N LYS A 238 -6.20 20.82 15.83
CA LYS A 238 -5.61 22.06 16.37
C LYS A 238 -6.68 23.10 16.71
N ARG A 239 -7.64 23.32 15.80
CA ARG A 239 -8.76 24.27 16.02
C ARG A 239 -9.69 23.87 17.16
N LEU A 240 -9.75 22.58 17.48
CA LEU A 240 -10.60 22.04 18.56
C LEU A 240 -9.84 21.85 19.88
N GLU A 241 -8.58 22.30 19.98
CA GLU A 241 -7.70 22.14 21.15
C GLU A 241 -7.64 20.70 21.68
N ILE A 242 -7.83 19.71 20.81
CA ILE A 242 -7.77 18.29 21.21
C ILE A 242 -6.31 17.93 21.42
N GLU A 243 -5.97 17.48 22.63
CA GLU A 243 -4.62 17.02 22.95
C GLU A 243 -4.20 15.89 21.99
N THR A 244 -3.03 16.05 21.39
CA THR A 244 -2.48 15.12 20.40
C THR A 244 -1.89 13.89 21.08
N SER A 245 -2.76 13.09 21.68
CA SER A 245 -2.43 11.76 22.16
C SER A 245 -2.27 10.78 21.00
N ASN A 246 -1.39 9.78 21.14
CA ASN A 246 -1.17 8.71 20.16
C ASN A 246 -2.47 8.05 19.69
N PHE A 247 -3.46 7.93 20.58
CA PHE A 247 -4.75 7.33 20.25
C PHE A 247 -5.62 8.23 19.36
N ASN A 248 -5.54 9.55 19.52
CA ASN A 248 -6.27 10.51 18.68
C ASN A 248 -5.65 10.58 17.29
N SER A 249 -4.32 10.59 17.18
CA SER A 249 -3.61 10.50 15.90
C SER A 249 -3.92 9.19 15.17
N LEU A 250 -4.00 8.07 15.89
CA LEU A 250 -4.39 6.78 15.31
C LEU A 250 -5.82 6.79 14.78
N LYS A 251 -6.79 7.34 15.53
CA LYS A 251 -8.18 7.49 15.05
C LYS A 251 -8.26 8.34 13.80
N LEU A 252 -7.53 9.46 13.77
CA LEU A 252 -7.51 10.34 12.61
C LEU A 252 -6.97 9.59 11.40
N ASN A 253 -5.81 8.95 11.52
CA ASN A 253 -5.20 8.19 10.44
C ASN A 253 -6.13 7.09 9.90
N LEU A 254 -6.86 6.38 10.77
CA LEU A 254 -7.85 5.40 10.35
C LEU A 254 -8.99 6.01 9.52
N ILE A 255 -9.56 7.13 9.97
CA ILE A 255 -10.62 7.85 9.24
C ILE A 255 -10.10 8.35 7.89
N CYS A 256 -8.89 8.92 7.86
CA CYS A 256 -8.25 9.39 6.64
C CYS A 256 -8.00 8.24 5.64
N SER A 257 -7.52 7.08 6.11
CA SER A 257 -7.31 5.90 5.25
C SER A 257 -8.64 5.38 4.67
N MET A 258 -9.71 5.36 5.47
CA MET A 258 -11.03 4.92 5.00
C MET A 258 -11.60 5.87 3.95
N LEU A 259 -11.54 7.19 4.19
CA LEU A 259 -12.02 8.20 3.25
C LEU A 259 -11.19 8.22 1.95
N SER A 260 -9.86 8.12 2.07
CA SER A 260 -8.97 8.00 0.90
C SER A 260 -9.30 6.74 0.08
N GLY A 261 -9.54 5.60 0.75
CA GLY A 261 -9.95 4.36 0.10
C GLY A 261 -11.26 4.50 -0.68
N ILE A 262 -12.26 5.20 -0.14
CA ILE A 262 -13.53 5.47 -0.85
C ILE A 262 -13.29 6.30 -2.12
N ILE A 263 -12.45 7.34 -2.03
CA ILE A 263 -12.11 8.21 -3.16
C ILE A 263 -11.36 7.43 -4.24
N THR A 264 -10.45 6.53 -3.85
CA THR A 264 -9.64 5.75 -4.79
C THR A 264 -10.33 4.47 -5.29
N SER A 265 -11.42 4.03 -4.66
CA SER A 265 -12.12 2.79 -5.01
C SER A 265 -12.46 2.63 -6.51
N PRO A 266 -12.95 3.67 -7.22
CA PRO A 266 -13.21 3.55 -8.67
C PRO A 266 -11.94 3.29 -9.48
N LEU A 267 -10.80 3.87 -9.09
CA LEU A 267 -9.51 3.69 -9.76
C LEU A 267 -8.96 2.29 -9.53
N GLU A 268 -9.14 1.72 -8.34
CA GLU A 268 -8.77 0.33 -8.08
C GLU A 268 -9.53 -0.65 -8.99
N VAL A 269 -10.81 -0.39 -9.26
CA VAL A 269 -11.61 -1.20 -10.18
C VAL A 269 -11.06 -1.11 -11.61
N VAL A 270 -10.64 0.09 -12.04
CA VAL A 270 -10.00 0.28 -13.34
C VAL A 270 -8.71 -0.52 -13.40
N ARG A 271 -7.84 -0.42 -12.38
CA ARG A 271 -6.56 -1.14 -12.34
C ARG A 271 -6.73 -2.66 -12.50
N ILE A 272 -7.73 -3.26 -11.86
CA ILE A 272 -7.95 -4.71 -11.91
C ILE A 272 -8.37 -5.17 -13.33
N ARG A 273 -8.93 -4.29 -14.15
CA ARG A 273 -9.42 -4.63 -15.50
C ARG A 273 -8.36 -4.56 -16.59
N TYR A 274 -7.26 -3.83 -16.39
CA TYR A 274 -6.28 -3.50 -17.45
C TYR A 274 -4.98 -4.29 -17.33
#